data_AF-A0A0G1ZIY5-F1
#
_entry.id   AF-A0A0G1ZIY5-F1
#
_cell.length_a   1.000
_cell.length_b   1.000
_cell.length_c   1.000
_cell.angle_alpha   90.00
_cell.angle_beta   90.00
_cell.angle_gamma   90.00
#
_symmetry.space_group_name_H-M   'P 1'
#
loop_
_entity.id
_entity.type
_entity.pdbx_description
1 polymer ?
#
loop_
_entity_poly.entity_id
_entity_poly.type
_entity_poly.pdbx_seq_one_letter_code
_entity_poly.pdbx_strand_id
1 'polypeptide(L)' 'MDRKHLKCLLWKALWGISVLSLIAAWLSVQNTVFGFNAQFWFWNALLFGMLAIPIKLDCHSCEVCQIAPRV' A
#
# COMPACT_ATOMS: atom_id res chain seq x y z
N MET A 1 0.76 -19.93 10.62
CA MET A 1 0.11 -18.91 9.76
C MET A 1 0.27 -19.31 8.30
N ASP A 2 -0.82 -19.30 7.55
CA ASP A 2 -0.84 -19.74 6.15
C ASP A 2 -0.10 -18.75 5.23
N ARG A 3 0.66 -19.24 4.24
CA ARG A 3 1.44 -18.37 3.32
C ARG A 3 0.57 -17.36 2.59
N LYS A 4 -0.69 -17.72 2.32
CA LYS A 4 -1.70 -16.86 1.68
C LYS A 4 -2.11 -15.67 2.55
N HIS A 5 -2.26 -15.90 3.87
CA HIS A 5 -2.59 -14.85 4.83
C HIS A 5 -1.47 -13.81 4.94
N LEU A 6 -0.21 -14.26 5.00
CA LEU A 6 0.97 -13.37 5.02
C LEU A 6 1.02 -12.47 3.78
N LYS A 7 0.68 -13.00 2.59
CA LYS A 7 0.62 -12.21 1.36
C LYS A 7 -0.49 -11.13 1.39
N CYS A 8 -1.73 -11.44 1.81
CA CYS A 8 -2.81 -10.43 1.85
C CYS A 8 -2.53 -9.37 2.96
N LEU A 9 -1.87 -9.75 4.06
CA LEU A 9 -1.46 -8.81 5.11
C LEU A 9 -0.32 -7.90 4.65
N LEU A 10 0.68 -8.47 3.97
CA LEU A 10 1.77 -7.71 3.34
C LEU A 10 1.24 -6.75 2.28
N TRP A 11 0.27 -7.18 1.47
CA TRP A 11 -0.42 -6.32 0.52
C TRP A 11 -1.07 -5.12 1.21
N LYS A 12 -1.89 -5.36 2.25
CA LYS A 12 -2.53 -4.29 3.02
C LYS A 12 -1.51 -3.32 3.61
N ALA A 13 -0.40 -3.82 4.14
CA ALA A 13 0.67 -3.00 4.69
C ALA A 13 1.33 -2.14 3.60
N LEU A 14 1.73 -2.73 2.47
CA LEU A 14 2.31 -2.00 1.34
C LEU A 14 1.36 -0.94 0.79
N TRP A 15 0.07 -1.28 0.65
CA TRP A 15 -0.94 -0.38 0.16
C TRP A 15 -1.17 0.79 1.12
N GLY A 16 -1.23 0.51 2.43
CA GLY A 16 -1.33 1.53 3.47
C GLY A 16 -0.14 2.48 3.46
N ILE A 17 1.09 1.96 3.36
CA ILE A 17 2.32 2.77 3.28
C ILE A 17 2.35 3.60 2.00
N SER A 18 1.88 3.06 0.86
CA SER A 18 1.76 3.80 -0.39
C SER A 18 0.85 5.03 -0.25
N VAL A 19 -0.35 4.84 0.34
CA VAL A 19 -1.29 5.94 0.57
C VAL A 19 -0.72 6.97 1.54
N LEU A 20 -0.12 6.53 2.65
CA LEU A 20 0.54 7.44 3.60
C LEU A 20 1.67 8.24 2.94
N SER A 21 2.45 7.61 2.06
CA SER A 21 3.51 8.28 1.30
C SER A 21 2.94 9.30 0.31
N LEU A 22 1.79 9.03 -0.30
CA LEU A 22 1.07 9.99 -1.16
C LEU A 22 0.56 11.19 -0.38
N ILE A 23 0.01 10.97 0.82
CA ILE A 23 -0.40 12.05 1.73
C ILE A 23 0.81 12.88 2.17
N ALA A 24 1.92 12.21 2.52
CA ALA A 24 3.16 12.90 2.86
C ALA A 24 3.69 13.71 1.68
N ALA A 25 3.59 13.19 0.44
CA ALA A 25 3.96 13.93 -0.77
C ALA A 25 3.08 15.16 -0.97
N TRP A 26 1.78 15.04 -0.75
CA TRP A 26 0.82 16.14 -0.85
C TRP A 26 1.12 17.24 0.18
N LEU A 27 1.29 16.87 1.44
CA LEU A 27 1.70 17.80 2.51
C LEU A 27 3.07 18.42 2.19
N SER A 28 3.94 17.63 1.56
CA SER A 28 5.29 18.04 1.21
C SER A 28 5.35 19.11 0.12
N VAL A 29 4.24 19.39 -0.58
CA VAL A 29 4.17 20.45 -1.60
C VAL A 29 4.31 21.83 -0.97
N GLN A 30 3.81 22.01 0.26
CA GLN A 30 3.85 23.32 0.93
C GLN A 30 5.05 23.48 1.88
N ASN A 31 5.57 22.40 2.45
CA ASN A 31 6.73 22.40 3.33
C ASN A 31 7.45 21.05 3.26
N THR A 32 8.74 20.95 3.57
CA THR A 32 9.39 19.63 3.63
C THR A 32 8.82 18.79 4.76
N VAL A 33 8.43 17.54 4.44
CA VAL A 33 7.88 16.59 5.42
C VAL A 33 8.97 15.60 5.79
N PHE A 34 9.33 15.56 7.08
CA PHE A 34 10.48 14.81 7.61
C PHE A 34 11.82 15.08 6.88
N GLY A 35 12.03 16.31 6.39
CA GLY A 35 13.25 16.69 5.69
C GLY A 35 13.36 16.22 4.24
N PHE A 36 12.32 15.56 3.71
CA PHE A 36 12.26 15.14 2.31
C PHE A 36 11.29 15.99 1.49
N ASN A 37 11.59 16.14 0.20
CA ASN A 37 10.77 16.86 -0.77
C ASN A 37 9.62 16.01 -1.31
N ALA A 38 8.61 16.67 -1.91
CA ALA A 38 7.41 16.02 -2.39
C ALA A 38 7.69 14.93 -3.43
N GLN A 39 8.70 15.15 -4.28
CA GLN A 39 9.14 14.19 -5.29
C GLN A 39 9.65 12.88 -4.66
N PHE A 40 10.37 12.95 -3.54
CA PHE A 40 10.86 11.75 -2.86
C PHE A 40 9.70 10.92 -2.29
N TRP A 41 8.75 11.57 -1.61
CA TRP A 41 7.56 10.91 -1.08
C TRP A 41 6.67 10.33 -2.18
N PHE A 42 6.53 11.05 -3.30
CA PHE A 42 5.77 10.60 -4.45
C PHE A 42 6.37 9.35 -5.09
N TRP A 43 7.70 9.32 -5.30
CA TRP A 43 8.39 8.14 -5.82
C TRP A 43 8.24 6.92 -4.91
N ASN A 44 8.36 7.11 -3.60
CA ASN A 44 8.10 6.04 -2.64
C ASN A 44 6.66 5.52 -2.73
N ALA A 45 5.68 6.41 -2.80
CA ALA A 45 4.28 6.02 -2.94
C ALA A 45 4.03 5.17 -4.20
N LEU A 46 4.66 5.56 -5.32
CA LEU A 46 4.60 4.87 -6.59
C LEU A 46 5.24 3.48 -6.53
N LEU A 47 6.44 3.37 -5.95
CA LEU A 47 7.14 2.10 -5.77
C LEU A 47 6.34 1.13 -4.90
N PHE A 48 5.86 1.57 -3.74
CA PHE A 48 5.04 0.74 -2.85
C PHE A 48 3.71 0.34 -3.51
N GLY A 49 3.08 1.26 -4.25
CA GLY A 49 1.87 0.98 -5.01
C GLY A 49 2.11 -0.08 -6.09
N MET A 50 3.15 0.08 -6.91
CA MET A 50 3.52 -0.89 -7.96
C MET A 50 3.83 -2.27 -7.38
N LEU A 51 4.56 -2.35 -6.27
CA LEU A 51 4.86 -3.61 -5.59
C LEU A 51 3.60 -4.26 -4.99
N ALA A 52 2.59 -3.46 -4.63
CA ALA A 52 1.33 -3.98 -4.10
C ALA A 52 0.41 -4.57 -5.18
N ILE A 53 0.47 -4.10 -6.43
CA ILE A 53 -0.41 -4.58 -7.53
C ILE A 53 -0.31 -6.11 -7.76
N PRO A 54 0.86 -6.71 -7.98
CA PRO A 54 0.96 -8.15 -8.24
C PRO A 54 0.48 -8.98 -7.04
N ILE A 55 0.72 -8.51 -5.82
CA ILE A 55 0.27 -9.19 -4.60
C ILE A 55 -1.27 -9.17 -4.51
N LYS A 56 -1.92 -8.09 -4.94
CA LYS A 56 -3.40 -8.02 -5.01
C LYS A 56 -3.97 -9.03 -6.01
N LEU A 57 -3.33 -9.15 -7.18
CA LEU A 57 -3.74 -10.08 -8.24
C LEU A 57 -3.65 -11.54 -7.76
N ASP A 58 -2.56 -11.90 -7.06
CA ASP A 58 -2.43 -13.20 -6.39
C ASP A 58 -3.47 -13.41 -5.27
N CYS A 59 -3.81 -12.35 -4.54
CA CYS A 59 -4.76 -12.39 -3.44
C CYS A 59 -6.23 -12.36 -3.86
N HIS A 60 -6.58 -12.02 -5.10
CA HIS A 60 -7.95 -12.06 -5.61
C HIS A 60 -8.53 -13.49 -5.62
N SER A 61 -7.66 -14.50 -5.58
CA SER A 61 -8.00 -15.92 -5.44
C SER A 61 -8.05 -16.41 -3.98
N CYS A 62 -7.84 -15.52 -3.00
CA CYS A 62 -7.84 -15.87 -1.59
C CYS A 62 -9.13 -15.40 -0.90
N GLU A 63 -9.89 -16.34 -0.34
CA GLU A 63 -11.10 -16.12 0.49
C GLU A 63 -10.92 -15.07 1.59
N VAL A 64 -9.68 -14.81 2.02
CA VAL A 64 -9.34 -13.85 3.09
C VAL A 64 -9.62 -12.40 2.71
N CYS A 65 -9.56 -12.07 1.41
CA CYS A 65 -9.79 -10.72 0.92
C CYS A 65 -11.26 -10.55 0.45
N GLN A 66 -12.05 -11.64 0.35
CA GLN A 66 -13.51 -11.57 0.28
C GLN A 66 -14.04 -11.35 1.70
N ILE A 67 -14.54 -10.15 1.98
CA ILE A 67 -15.46 -9.95 3.09
C ILE A 67 -16.66 -10.82 2.72
N ALA A 68 -16.74 -12.02 3.29
CA ALA A 68 -17.90 -12.88 3.13
C ALA A 68 -19.13 -12.02 3.47
N PRO A 69 -20.11 -11.84 2.55
CA PRO A 69 -21.40 -11.33 2.99
C PRO A 69 -21.90 -12.34 4.02
N ARG A 70 -22.06 -11.89 5.27
CA ARG A 70 -22.76 -12.66 6.29
C ARG A 70 -24.17 -12.87 5.74
N VAL A 71 -24.46 -14.08 5.29
CA VAL A 71 -25.83 -14.58 5.10
C VAL A 71 -26.23 -15.26 6.39
#